data_AF-A0A0R3UQ99-F1
#
_entry.id   AF-A0A0R3UQ99-F1
#
_cell.length_a   1.000
_cell.length_b   1.000
_cell.length_c   1.000
_cell.angle_alpha   90.00
_cell.angle_beta   90.00
_cell.angle_gamma   90.00
#
_symmetry.space_group_name_H-M   'P 1'
#
loop_
_entity.id
_entity.type
_entity.pdbx_description
1 polymer ?
#
loop_
_entity_poly.entity_id
_entity_poly.type
_entity_poly.pdbx_seq_one_letter_code
_entity_poly.pdbx_strand_id
1 'polypeptide(L)'
;MRCNIEADKSDVFLFIDDDYEFNAKNVLNYLKSLTKFERRHLLSGSLMTWRRVVRPFKDASRNNWAVTRYEVPWSRFPPYAWGTATFVGADVLRELVVAEAYTRFLWVDDAFMGFVAAKLPHLHFQSMKGFYLESTNNQKALIAHSPLRFSLGWALDNMTHSMFMIATRQVCDGVDCSKEIGSL
;
A
#
# COMPACT_ATOMS: atom_id res chain seq x y z
N MET A 1 -7.31 24.13 10.16
CA MET A 1 -5.97 23.66 9.75
C MET A 1 -6.13 22.89 8.44
N ARG A 2 -5.70 23.41 7.29
CA ARG A 2 -5.70 22.69 6.01
C ARG A 2 -4.33 22.02 5.89
N CYS A 3 -4.28 20.69 5.99
CA CYS A 3 -3.08 19.96 5.62
C CYS A 3 -3.05 19.91 4.09
N ASN A 4 -2.34 20.84 3.47
CA ASN A 4 -2.10 20.82 2.03
C ASN A 4 -1.05 19.74 1.76
N ILE A 5 -1.49 18.49 1.72
CA ILE A 5 -0.72 17.40 1.13
C ILE A 5 -0.50 17.80 -0.34
N GLU A 6 0.74 17.83 -0.83
CA GLU A 6 1.11 18.11 -2.23
C GLU A 6 0.50 17.13 -3.26
N ALA A 7 -0.42 16.27 -2.82
CA ALA A 7 -1.28 15.41 -3.62
C ALA A 7 -2.20 16.17 -4.61
N ASP A 8 -2.22 17.50 -4.62
CA ASP A 8 -3.08 18.27 -5.51
C ASP A 8 -2.63 18.27 -6.98
N LYS A 9 -1.40 17.80 -7.28
CA LYS A 9 -0.88 17.69 -8.65
C LYS A 9 -1.10 16.32 -9.29
N SER A 10 -1.23 15.25 -8.50
CA SER A 10 -1.33 13.88 -9.00
C SER A 10 -2.77 13.38 -8.92
N ASP A 11 -3.28 12.78 -9.99
CA ASP A 11 -4.62 12.16 -9.98
C ASP A 11 -4.62 10.76 -9.35
N VAL A 12 -3.50 10.02 -9.44
CA VAL A 12 -3.36 8.61 -9.03
C VAL A 12 -1.97 8.36 -8.47
N PHE A 13 -1.89 7.50 -7.46
CA PHE A 13 -0.69 6.97 -6.83
C PHE A 13 -0.59 5.47 -7.08
N LEU A 14 0.62 4.96 -7.30
CA LEU A 14 0.92 3.54 -7.42
C LEU A 14 1.81 3.15 -6.25
N PHE A 15 1.28 2.28 -5.39
CA PHE A 15 2.06 1.56 -4.37
C PHE A 15 2.50 0.23 -4.99
N ILE A 16 3.76 -0.16 -4.81
CA ILE A 16 4.37 -1.34 -5.43
C ILE A 16 5.49 -1.88 -4.53
N ASP A 17 5.57 -3.20 -4.41
CA ASP A 17 6.65 -3.90 -3.70
C ASP A 17 7.97 -3.83 -4.51
N ASP A 18 9.11 -4.02 -3.82
CA ASP A 18 10.45 -3.88 -4.39
C ASP A 18 10.85 -5.03 -5.34
N ASP A 19 10.13 -6.14 -5.29
CA ASP A 19 10.27 -7.29 -6.20
C ASP A 19 9.32 -7.22 -7.41
N TYR A 20 8.66 -6.08 -7.65
CA TYR A 20 7.81 -5.83 -8.82
C TYR A 20 8.27 -4.64 -9.67
N GLU A 21 8.00 -4.74 -10.97
CA GLU A 21 8.20 -3.67 -11.95
C GLU A 21 6.88 -3.34 -12.66
N PHE A 22 6.76 -2.11 -13.13
CA PHE A 22 5.60 -1.69 -13.93
C PHE A 22 6.01 -1.27 -15.34
N ASN A 23 5.14 -1.56 -16.32
CA ASN A 23 5.32 -1.06 -17.67
C ASN A 23 4.76 0.35 -17.79
N ALA A 24 5.62 1.36 -17.75
CA ALA A 24 5.22 2.77 -17.76
C ALA A 24 4.30 3.13 -18.94
N LYS A 25 4.53 2.57 -20.14
CA LYS A 25 3.70 2.82 -21.33
C LYS A 25 2.29 2.26 -21.15
N ASN A 26 2.18 1.03 -20.64
CA ASN A 26 0.88 0.39 -20.43
C ASN A 26 0.11 1.03 -19.29
N VAL A 27 0.79 1.33 -18.18
CA VAL A 27 0.20 2.07 -17.05
C VAL A 27 -0.32 3.42 -17.53
N LEU A 28 0.48 4.17 -18.30
CA LEU A 28 0.04 5.46 -18.83
C LEU A 28 -1.17 5.31 -19.78
N ASN A 29 -1.16 4.31 -20.66
CA ASN A 29 -2.28 4.05 -21.56
C ASN A 29 -3.56 3.68 -20.79
N TYR A 30 -3.43 2.87 -19.74
CA TYR A 30 -4.53 2.53 -18.84
C TYR A 30 -5.08 3.78 -18.15
N LEU A 31 -4.24 4.58 -17.51
CA LEU A 31 -4.66 5.82 -16.83
C LEU A 31 -5.28 6.84 -17.79
N LYS A 32 -4.81 6.88 -19.05
CA LYS A 32 -5.39 7.72 -20.12
C LYS A 32 -6.75 7.22 -20.62
N SER A 33 -7.05 5.93 -20.48
CA SER A 33 -8.39 5.40 -20.82
C SER A 33 -9.45 5.74 -19.78
N LEU A 34 -9.03 6.18 -18.58
CA LEU A 34 -9.92 6.62 -17.51
C LEU A 34 -10.17 8.13 -17.59
N THR A 35 -11.38 8.53 -17.24
CA THR A 35 -11.70 9.94 -16.96
C THR A 35 -10.94 10.43 -15.72
N LYS A 36 -10.83 11.75 -15.55
CA LYS A 36 -10.22 12.34 -14.34
C LYS A 36 -10.94 11.89 -13.07
N PHE A 37 -12.27 11.80 -13.11
CA PHE A 37 -13.07 11.33 -11.98
C PHE A 37 -12.72 9.88 -11.61
N GLU A 38 -12.71 8.97 -12.59
CA GLU A 38 -12.37 7.55 -12.36
C GLU A 38 -10.94 7.39 -11.83
N ARG A 39 -9.98 8.15 -12.36
CA ARG A 39 -8.60 8.17 -11.83
C ARG A 39 -8.57 8.55 -10.35
N ARG A 40 -9.22 9.65 -9.97
CA ARG A 40 -9.17 10.14 -8.60
C ARG A 40 -9.96 9.29 -7.60
N HIS A 41 -10.89 8.48 -8.09
CA HIS A 41 -11.68 7.51 -7.31
C HIS A 41 -11.18 6.06 -7.44
N LEU A 42 -9.99 5.86 -8.01
CA LEU A 42 -9.44 4.53 -8.24
C LEU A 42 -9.02 3.89 -6.91
N LEU A 43 -9.42 2.65 -6.69
CA LEU A 43 -8.91 1.80 -5.63
C LEU A 43 -8.81 0.39 -6.18
N SER A 44 -7.63 0.00 -6.66
CA SER A 44 -7.54 -1.21 -7.46
C SER A 44 -6.18 -1.89 -7.35
N GLY A 45 -6.18 -3.22 -7.36
CA GLY A 45 -4.98 -4.02 -7.23
C GLY A 45 -5.29 -5.51 -7.30
N SER A 46 -4.36 -6.33 -6.83
CA SER A 46 -4.52 -7.79 -6.77
C SER A 46 -5.45 -8.16 -5.63
N LEU A 47 -6.75 -8.27 -5.93
CA LEU A 47 -7.77 -8.33 -4.90
C LEU A 47 -7.79 -9.69 -4.17
N MET A 48 -7.75 -9.62 -2.85
CA MET A 48 -7.89 -10.73 -1.91
C MET A 48 -9.22 -10.61 -1.14
N THR A 49 -10.23 -11.38 -1.52
CA THR A 49 -11.61 -11.25 -0.96
C THR A 49 -11.99 -12.27 0.11
N TRP A 50 -11.21 -13.34 0.30
CA TRP A 50 -11.58 -14.48 1.17
C TRP A 50 -10.46 -14.98 2.07
N ARG A 51 -9.48 -14.13 2.39
CA ARG A 51 -8.32 -14.54 3.19
C ARG A 51 -8.71 -14.81 4.64
N ARG A 52 -8.45 -16.03 5.09
CA ARG A 52 -8.51 -16.38 6.52
C ARG A 52 -7.31 -15.77 7.24
N VAL A 53 -7.57 -15.27 8.45
CA VAL A 53 -6.52 -14.78 9.33
C VAL A 53 -5.63 -15.95 9.73
N VAL A 54 -4.35 -15.86 9.40
CA VAL A 54 -3.35 -16.85 9.81
C VAL A 54 -3.10 -16.67 11.30
N ARG A 55 -3.17 -17.78 12.06
CA ARG A 55 -2.93 -17.76 13.50
C ARG A 55 -1.54 -18.30 13.83
N PRO A 56 -0.88 -17.78 14.87
CA PRO A 56 0.41 -18.29 15.30
C PRO A 56 0.29 -19.79 15.64
N PHE A 57 1.17 -20.60 15.08
CA PHE A 57 1.40 -21.95 15.56
C PHE A 57 2.40 -21.91 16.72
N LYS A 58 2.60 -23.04 17.41
CA LYS A 58 3.65 -23.16 18.45
C LYS A 58 5.04 -22.79 17.93
N ASP A 59 5.26 -22.97 16.63
CA ASP A 59 6.48 -22.57 15.94
C ASP A 59 6.19 -21.36 15.06
N ALA A 60 6.63 -20.18 15.51
CA ALA A 60 6.43 -18.90 14.84
C ALA A 60 7.24 -18.79 13.52
N SER A 61 8.27 -19.62 13.32
CA SER A 61 9.10 -19.61 12.10
C SER A 61 8.34 -20.09 10.86
N ARG A 62 7.19 -20.76 11.04
CA ARG A 62 6.45 -21.39 9.94
C ARG A 62 5.50 -20.45 9.22
N ASN A 63 5.23 -19.26 9.75
CA ASN A 63 4.39 -18.29 9.05
C ASN A 63 4.68 -16.85 9.47
N ASN A 64 5.43 -16.15 8.63
CA ASN A 64 5.78 -14.74 8.84
C ASN A 64 4.53 -13.87 8.97
N TRP A 65 3.40 -14.24 8.34
CA TRP A 65 2.16 -13.45 8.28
C TRP A 65 1.12 -13.80 9.35
N ALA A 66 1.53 -14.50 10.42
CA ALA A 66 0.62 -14.88 11.49
C ALA A 66 0.30 -13.69 12.41
N VAL A 67 -1.00 -13.50 12.71
CA VAL A 67 -1.47 -12.43 13.60
C VAL A 67 -2.34 -12.98 14.73
N THR A 68 -2.17 -12.41 15.91
CA THR A 68 -2.84 -12.83 17.14
C THR A 68 -4.32 -12.43 17.15
N ARG A 69 -5.10 -13.02 18.06
CA ARG A 69 -6.49 -12.58 18.29
C ARG A 69 -6.58 -11.19 18.92
N TYR A 70 -5.52 -10.74 19.58
CA TYR A 70 -5.44 -9.41 20.15
C TYR A 70 -5.29 -8.34 19.05
N GLU A 71 -4.53 -8.63 18.00
CA GLU A 71 -4.39 -7.75 16.84
C GLU A 71 -5.62 -7.82 15.94
N VAL A 72 -6.04 -9.02 15.57
CA VAL A 72 -7.19 -9.26 14.69
C VAL A 72 -8.12 -10.30 15.32
N PRO A 73 -9.23 -9.89 15.96
CA PRO A 73 -10.14 -10.82 16.63
C PRO A 73 -10.94 -11.69 15.66
N TRP A 74 -11.20 -11.20 14.44
CA TRP A 74 -11.99 -11.90 13.42
C TRP A 74 -11.26 -13.08 12.79
N SER A 75 -12.01 -14.01 12.20
CA SER A 75 -11.45 -15.19 11.51
C SER A 75 -11.02 -14.92 10.06
N ARG A 76 -11.45 -13.79 9.49
CA ARG A 76 -11.18 -13.38 8.10
C ARG A 76 -10.79 -11.91 8.05
N PHE A 77 -9.89 -11.60 7.12
CA PHE A 77 -9.60 -10.22 6.75
C PHE A 77 -10.74 -9.64 5.90
N PRO A 78 -10.96 -8.31 5.95
CA PRO A 78 -11.77 -7.64 4.94
C PRO A 78 -11.12 -7.77 3.56
N PRO A 79 -11.82 -7.49 2.46
CA PRO A 79 -11.19 -7.41 1.14
C PRO A 79 -10.05 -6.40 1.11
N TYR A 80 -8.91 -6.78 0.54
CA TYR A 80 -7.74 -5.90 0.38
C TYR A 80 -6.97 -6.21 -0.90
N ALA A 81 -6.16 -5.27 -1.39
CA ALA A 81 -5.22 -5.53 -2.46
C ALA A 81 -3.93 -6.13 -1.89
N TRP A 82 -3.51 -7.28 -2.39
CA TRP A 82 -2.25 -7.95 -2.00
C TRP A 82 -1.06 -7.03 -2.30
N GLY A 83 -0.11 -6.94 -1.36
CA GLY A 83 1.13 -6.13 -1.33
C GLY A 83 1.88 -5.90 -2.65
N THR A 84 1.71 -6.78 -3.63
CA THR A 84 2.34 -6.63 -4.95
C THR A 84 2.29 -5.24 -5.58
N ALA A 85 1.09 -4.67 -5.75
CA ALA A 85 0.87 -3.31 -6.22
C ALA A 85 -0.60 -2.89 -5.99
N THR A 86 -0.83 -1.60 -5.82
CA THR A 86 -2.17 -1.00 -5.71
C THR A 86 -2.18 0.41 -6.32
N PHE A 87 -3.14 0.69 -7.21
CA PHE A 87 -3.46 2.05 -7.60
C PHE A 87 -4.47 2.67 -6.65
N VAL A 88 -4.17 3.88 -6.20
CA VAL A 88 -5.03 4.67 -5.31
C VAL A 88 -5.19 6.06 -5.89
N GLY A 89 -6.43 6.46 -6.16
CA GLY A 89 -6.79 7.79 -6.63
C GLY A 89 -6.60 8.85 -5.54
N ALA A 90 -6.35 10.09 -5.93
CA ALA A 90 -6.05 11.15 -4.96
C ALA A 90 -7.18 11.45 -3.97
N ASP A 91 -8.45 11.31 -4.37
CA ASP A 91 -9.58 11.54 -3.47
C ASP A 91 -9.75 10.34 -2.51
N VAL A 92 -9.59 9.11 -3.02
CA VAL A 92 -9.54 7.89 -2.19
C VAL A 92 -8.41 7.97 -1.17
N LEU A 93 -7.20 8.37 -1.58
CA LEU A 93 -6.04 8.46 -0.69
C LEU A 93 -6.30 9.41 0.48
N ARG A 94 -6.94 10.56 0.22
CA ARG A 94 -7.29 11.52 1.27
C ARG A 94 -8.22 10.90 2.30
N GLU A 95 -9.22 10.15 1.86
CA GLU A 95 -10.14 9.46 2.77
C GLU A 95 -9.45 8.32 3.54
N LEU A 96 -8.60 7.54 2.86
CA LEU A 96 -7.83 6.48 3.50
C LEU A 96 -6.92 7.03 4.60
N VAL A 97 -6.20 8.13 4.37
CA VAL A 97 -5.33 8.76 5.38
C VAL A 97 -6.13 9.17 6.62
N VAL A 98 -7.35 9.71 6.44
CA VAL A 98 -8.21 10.06 7.56
C VAL A 98 -8.68 8.79 8.29
N ALA A 99 -9.15 7.77 7.56
CA ALA A 99 -9.61 6.51 8.15
C ALA A 99 -8.48 5.74 8.86
N GLU A 100 -7.26 5.84 8.35
CA GLU A 100 -6.04 5.25 8.91
C GLU A 100 -5.77 5.78 10.31
N ALA A 101 -5.90 7.10 10.52
CA ALA A 101 -5.70 7.73 11.83
C ALA A 101 -6.65 7.19 12.92
N TYR A 102 -7.81 6.65 12.53
CA TYR A 102 -8.75 6.02 13.47
C TYR A 102 -8.63 4.50 13.52
N THR A 103 -7.76 3.90 12.70
CA THR A 103 -7.60 2.44 12.58
C THR A 103 -6.43 1.98 13.41
N ARG A 104 -6.66 0.98 14.27
CA ARG A 104 -5.59 0.39 15.06
C ARG A 104 -4.57 -0.21 14.10
N PHE A 105 -3.32 0.21 14.26
CA PHE A 105 -2.20 -0.26 13.46
C PHE A 105 -2.10 -1.79 13.44
N LEU A 106 -1.86 -2.32 12.24
CA LEU A 106 -1.52 -3.71 11.98
C LEU A 106 -0.26 -3.72 11.11
N TRP A 107 0.73 -4.52 11.49
CA TRP A 107 2.04 -4.54 10.84
C TRP A 107 2.02 -5.14 9.42
N VAL A 108 0.99 -5.94 9.11
CA VAL A 108 0.70 -6.43 7.77
C VAL A 108 -0.02 -5.33 7.02
N ASP A 109 0.73 -4.55 6.26
CA ASP A 109 0.32 -3.29 5.61
C ASP A 109 -0.80 -3.47 4.58
N ASP A 110 -0.74 -4.51 3.74
CA ASP A 110 -1.76 -4.80 2.74
C ASP A 110 -3.12 -5.15 3.39
N ALA A 111 -3.09 -6.00 4.43
CA ALA A 111 -4.26 -6.32 5.24
C ALA A 111 -4.74 -5.12 6.08
N PHE A 112 -3.82 -4.28 6.57
CA PHE A 112 -4.13 -3.05 7.29
C PHE A 112 -4.92 -2.08 6.40
N MET A 113 -4.48 -1.87 5.16
CA MET A 113 -5.20 -1.05 4.18
C MET A 113 -6.61 -1.57 3.91
N GLY A 114 -6.80 -2.90 3.93
CA GLY A 114 -8.13 -3.52 3.90
C GLY A 114 -9.04 -3.09 5.05
N PHE A 115 -8.52 -3.04 6.28
CA PHE A 115 -9.28 -2.56 7.43
C PHE A 115 -9.59 -1.06 7.35
N VAL A 116 -8.64 -0.27 6.86
CA VAL A 116 -8.83 1.17 6.62
C VAL A 116 -9.96 1.38 5.61
N ALA A 117 -9.89 0.71 4.46
CA ALA A 117 -10.92 0.79 3.42
C ALA A 117 -12.29 0.29 3.91
N ALA A 118 -12.33 -0.76 4.75
CA ALA A 118 -13.58 -1.30 5.29
C ALA A 118 -14.35 -0.32 6.20
N LYS A 119 -13.71 0.76 6.69
CA LYS A 119 -14.39 1.83 7.42
C LYS A 119 -15.10 2.84 6.52
N LEU A 120 -14.83 2.79 5.21
CA LEU A 120 -15.35 3.69 4.21
C LEU A 120 -16.29 2.87 3.29
N PRO A 121 -17.57 2.73 3.65
CA PRO A 121 -18.47 1.76 3.03
C PRO A 121 -18.77 2.01 1.55
N HIS A 122 -18.53 3.22 1.06
CA HIS A 122 -18.65 3.59 -0.36
C HIS A 122 -17.40 3.26 -1.18
N LEU A 123 -16.28 2.89 -0.53
CA LEU A 123 -15.08 2.44 -1.22
C LEU A 123 -15.11 0.92 -1.41
N HIS A 124 -14.81 0.50 -2.64
CA HIS A 124 -14.69 -0.89 -3.00
C HIS A 124 -13.45 -1.11 -3.83
N PHE A 125 -12.66 -2.12 -3.47
CA PHE A 125 -11.55 -2.55 -4.29
C PHE A 125 -12.06 -3.08 -5.63
N GLN A 126 -11.54 -2.52 -6.70
CA GLN A 126 -11.82 -2.94 -8.06
C GLN A 126 -10.74 -3.92 -8.51
N SER A 127 -11.17 -5.14 -8.85
CA SER A 127 -10.29 -6.09 -9.53
C SER A 127 -10.08 -5.62 -10.97
N MET A 128 -8.82 -5.39 -11.36
CA MET A 128 -8.51 -5.01 -12.74
C MET A 128 -8.11 -6.22 -13.56
N LYS A 129 -8.67 -6.33 -14.76
CA LYS A 129 -8.15 -7.24 -15.79
C LYS A 129 -6.78 -6.72 -16.25
N GLY A 130 -5.75 -7.56 -16.20
CA GLY A 130 -4.38 -7.21 -16.62
C GLY A 130 -3.44 -6.76 -15.50
N PHE A 131 -3.89 -6.82 -14.24
CA PHE A 131 -3.02 -6.62 -13.06
C PHE A 131 -2.08 -7.82 -12.84
N TYR A 132 -2.61 -9.03 -13.00
CA TYR A 132 -1.89 -10.30 -12.98
C TYR A 132 -2.42 -11.21 -14.07
N LEU A 133 -1.57 -11.57 -15.03
CA LEU A 133 -1.64 -12.64 -16.05
C LEU A 133 -0.70 -12.15 -17.16
N GLU A 134 0.54 -12.58 -17.27
CA GLU A 134 1.07 -13.94 -17.22
C GLU A 134 2.61 -13.82 -17.15
N SER A 135 3.29 -14.74 -16.46
CA SER A 135 4.75 -14.93 -16.53
C SER A 135 5.27 -15.14 -17.98
N THR A 136 4.39 -15.22 -18.97
CA THR A 136 4.66 -15.59 -20.35
C THR A 136 4.21 -14.56 -21.41
N ASN A 137 3.57 -13.41 -21.09
CA ASN A 137 2.76 -12.73 -22.12
C ASN A 137 3.20 -11.30 -22.54
N ASN A 138 4.01 -11.24 -23.60
CA ASN A 138 3.97 -10.25 -24.70
C ASN A 138 3.79 -8.76 -24.35
N GLN A 139 4.48 -8.23 -23.33
CA GLN A 139 4.52 -6.79 -23.02
C GLN A 139 3.15 -6.13 -22.70
N LYS A 140 2.10 -6.89 -22.38
CA LYS A 140 0.75 -6.33 -22.10
C LYS A 140 0.43 -6.11 -20.63
N ALA A 141 1.23 -6.68 -19.72
CA ALA A 141 1.03 -6.54 -18.28
C ALA A 141 1.23 -5.08 -17.82
N LEU A 142 0.48 -4.68 -16.80
CA LEU A 142 0.70 -3.40 -16.11
C LEU A 142 1.85 -3.52 -15.10
N ILE A 143 1.81 -4.59 -14.30
CA ILE A 143 2.75 -4.93 -13.24
C ILE A 143 3.26 -6.36 -13.51
N ALA A 144 4.54 -6.60 -13.29
CA ALA A 144 5.16 -7.91 -13.42
C ALA A 144 6.21 -8.12 -12.31
N HIS A 145 6.42 -9.36 -11.89
CA HIS A 145 7.48 -9.69 -10.95
C HIS A 145 8.84 -9.37 -11.59
N SER A 146 9.69 -8.63 -10.88
CA SER A 146 11.05 -8.37 -11.33
C SER A 146 11.82 -9.70 -11.36
N PRO A 147 12.48 -10.08 -12.46
CA PRO A 147 13.40 -11.19 -12.42
C PRO A 147 14.54 -10.83 -11.46
N LEU A 148 14.75 -11.62 -10.40
CA LEU A 148 15.81 -11.43 -9.39
C LEU A 148 17.12 -10.90 -10.01
N ARG A 149 17.36 -9.59 -9.94
CA ARG A 149 18.64 -8.99 -10.31
C ARG A 149 19.54 -9.03 -9.09
N PHE A 150 20.21 -10.16 -8.87
CA PHE A 150 21.31 -10.21 -7.92
C PHE A 150 22.50 -9.38 -8.45
N SER A 151 22.47 -8.06 -8.26
CA SER A 151 23.64 -7.16 -8.40
C SER A 151 24.57 -7.26 -7.18
N LEU A 152 25.89 -7.37 -7.35
CA LEU A 152 26.85 -7.45 -6.23
C LEU A 152 26.63 -6.39 -5.11
N GLY A 153 25.99 -5.26 -5.40
CA GLY A 153 25.52 -4.28 -4.41
C GLY A 153 24.49 -4.81 -3.40
N TRP A 154 23.49 -5.61 -3.80
CA TRP A 154 22.46 -6.15 -2.88
C TRP A 154 23.10 -7.01 -1.78
N ALA A 155 24.15 -7.76 -2.11
CA ALA A 155 24.84 -8.64 -1.17
C ALA A 155 25.66 -7.86 -0.14
N LEU A 156 26.16 -6.67 -0.51
CA LEU A 156 26.90 -5.78 0.38
C LEU A 156 25.95 -4.93 1.24
N ASP A 157 24.81 -4.52 0.69
CA ASP A 157 23.78 -3.77 1.41
C ASP A 157 23.07 -4.63 2.48
N ASN A 158 22.92 -5.93 2.24
CA ASN A 158 22.29 -6.86 3.19
C ASN A 158 23.21 -7.31 4.35
N MET A 159 24.50 -6.95 4.31
CA MET A 159 25.41 -7.10 5.47
C MET A 159 25.45 -5.84 6.35
N THR A 160 24.87 -4.72 5.90
CA THR A 160 24.97 -3.42 6.59
C THR A 160 23.63 -2.82 7.03
N HIS A 161 22.48 -3.29 6.52
CA HIS A 161 21.16 -2.79 6.93
C HIS A 161 20.42 -3.68 7.95
N SER A 162 21.00 -3.83 9.15
CA SER A 162 20.17 -3.79 10.36
C SER A 162 20.11 -2.34 10.79
N MET A 163 18.92 -1.72 10.77
CA MET A 163 18.64 -0.32 11.14
C MET A 163 18.51 0.66 9.97
N PHE A 164 17.37 0.64 9.27
CA PHE A 164 16.79 1.86 8.69
C PHE A 164 15.25 1.75 8.68
N MET A 165 14.65 2.16 9.80
CA MET A 165 13.26 2.60 9.84
C MET A 165 13.22 3.96 9.13
N ILE A 166 12.68 4.04 7.92
CA ILE A 166 12.29 5.32 7.34
C ILE A 166 10.98 5.72 8.02
N ALA A 167 11.12 6.30 9.21
CA ALA A 167 10.22 7.38 9.60
C ALA A 167 10.59 8.57 8.71
N THR A 168 9.71 8.96 7.80
CA THR A 168 9.80 10.26 7.15
C THR A 168 9.55 11.34 8.21
N ARG A 169 10.62 11.69 8.92
CA ARG A 169 10.77 12.97 9.59
C ARG A 169 10.85 14.01 8.50
N GLN A 170 9.70 14.56 8.12
CA GLN A 170 9.66 15.71 7.25
C GLN A 170 10.39 16.86 7.95
N VAL A 171 11.55 17.21 7.40
CA VAL A 171 12.27 18.43 7.73
C VAL A 171 11.29 19.57 7.44
N CYS A 172 10.76 20.16 8.51
CA CYS A 172 10.03 21.41 8.43
C CYS A 172 11.06 22.50 8.16
N ASP A 173 10.87 23.24 7.07
CA ASP A 173 11.60 24.48 6.81
C ASP A 173 11.38 25.45 7.98
N GLY A 174 12.39 25.55 8.85
CA GLY A 174 12.73 26.77 9.56
C GLY A 174 11.78 27.32 10.63
N VAL A 175 10.74 26.60 11.08
CA VAL A 175 9.88 27.05 12.20
C VAL A 175 9.78 25.98 13.28
N ASP A 176 10.36 26.29 14.43
CA ASP A 176 10.32 25.49 15.65
C ASP A 176 8.92 25.56 16.30
N CYS A 177 8.09 24.55 16.05
CA CYS A 177 6.80 24.35 16.72
C CYS A 177 6.94 23.59 18.06
N SER A 178 8.01 23.82 18.83
CA SER A 178 8.18 23.25 20.19
C SER A 178 7.75 24.21 21.32
N LYS A 179 7.13 25.35 21.01
CA LYS A 179 6.71 26.34 22.02
C LYS A 179 5.23 26.71 21.86
N GLU A 180 4.32 25.82 22.23
CA GLU A 180 2.97 26.21 22.66
C GLU A 180 2.23 25.07 23.40
N ILE A 181 2.88 24.48 24.41
CA ILE A 181 2.14 23.83 25.50
C ILE A 181 2.51 24.57 26.78
N GLY A 182 1.86 25.71 26.94
CA GLY A 182 1.87 26.54 28.16
C GLY A 182 0.45 26.66 28.70
N SER A 183 0.29 26.18 29.94
CA SER A 183 -0.84 26.31 30.88
C SER A 183 -2.22 25.80 30.47
N LEU A 184 -2.60 24.66 31.07
CA LEU A 184 -3.46 24.63 32.26
C LEU A 184 -3.04 23.47 33.16
#